data_AF-A0A6M8BCT6-F1
#
_entry.id   AF-A0A6M8BCT6-F1
#
_cell.length_a   1.000
_cell.length_b   1.000
_cell.length_c   1.000
_cell.angle_alpha   90.00
_cell.angle_beta   90.00
_cell.angle_gamma   90.00
#
_symmetry.space_group_name_H-M   'P 1'
#
loop_
_entity.id
_entity.type
_entity.pdbx_description
1 polymer ?
#
loop_
_entity_poly.entity_id
_entity_poly.type
_entity_poly.pdbx_seq_one_letter_code
_entity_poly.pdbx_strand_id
1 'polypeptide(L)' 'MTLMNWQAQRAAERFATTGQLTVIIQDGASSHRSKLAKQYWQQWHEQGLSIFFLPPYSFLPPYSPQMNRIEDE' A
#
# COMPACT_ATOMS: atom_id res chain seq x y z
N MET A 1 10.11 8.22 1.81
CA MET A 1 10.18 7.19 2.86
C MET A 1 9.46 7.58 4.14
N THR A 2 9.61 8.82 4.63
CA THR A 2 9.02 9.32 5.89
C THR A 2 7.53 8.97 6.07
N LEU A 3 6.71 9.16 5.03
CA LEU A 3 5.28 8.85 5.09
C LEU A 3 4.99 7.35 5.32
N MET A 4 5.65 6.44 4.59
CA MET A 4 5.38 5.00 4.70
C MET A 4 5.85 4.45 6.06
N ASN A 5 6.97 4.96 6.59
CA ASN A 5 7.41 4.58 7.93
C ASN A 5 6.43 5.07 9.01
N TRP A 6 5.88 6.27 8.85
CA TRP A 6 4.82 6.77 9.73
C TRP A 6 3.55 5.92 9.64
N GLN A 7 3.14 5.50 8.44
CA GLN A 7 2.01 4.58 8.27
C GLN A 7 2.27 3.23 8.94
N ALA A 8 3.50 2.70 8.83
CA ALA A 8 3.86 1.43 9.42
C ALA A 8 3.86 1.48 10.96
N GLN A 9 4.30 2.59 11.57
CA GLN A 9 4.20 2.79 13.01
C GLN A 9 2.75 2.78 13.49
N ARG A 10 1.86 3.49 12.79
CA ARG A 10 0.43 3.49 13.12
C ARG A 10 -0.21 2.12 12.92
N ALA A 11 0.19 1.40 11.89
CA ALA A 11 -0.25 0.04 11.64
C ALA A 11 0.16 -0.90 12.79
N ALA A 12 1.39 -0.76 13.33
CA ALA A 12 1.87 -1.56 14.44
C ALA A 12 1.06 -1.35 15.72
N GLU A 13 0.78 -0.09 16.08
CA GLU A 13 -0.04 0.26 17.24
C GLU A 13 -1.46 -0.34 17.12
N ARG A 14 -2.06 -0.22 15.93
CA ARG A 14 -3.38 -0.78 15.64
C ARG A 14 -3.36 -2.31 15.64
N PHE A 15 -2.33 -2.94 15.09
CA PHE A 15 -2.17 -4.38 15.01
C PHE A 15 -2.01 -4.99 16.41
N ALA A 16 -1.19 -4.37 17.27
CA ALA A 16 -1.04 -4.80 18.66
C ALA A 16 -2.35 -4.74 19.45
N THR A 17 -3.21 -3.75 19.16
CA THR A 17 -4.47 -3.56 19.88
C THR A 17 -5.62 -4.43 19.33
N THR A 18 -5.67 -4.63 18.02
CA THR A 18 -6.84 -5.21 17.34
C THR A 18 -6.57 -6.55 16.65
N GLY A 19 -5.31 -6.91 16.44
CA GLY A 19 -4.90 -8.07 15.64
C GLY A 19 -5.20 -7.95 14.15
N GLN A 20 -5.69 -6.81 13.66
CA GLN A 20 -6.03 -6.66 12.23
C GLN A 20 -4.94 -5.89 11.48
N LEU A 21 -4.64 -6.37 10.27
CA LEU A 21 -3.68 -5.75 9.37
C LEU A 21 -4.22 -4.44 8.79
N THR A 22 -3.29 -3.51 8.57
CA THR A 22 -3.54 -2.32 7.75
C THR A 22 -3.10 -2.61 6.32
N VAL A 23 -3.94 -2.26 5.36
CA VAL A 23 -3.68 -2.46 3.94
C VAL A 23 -3.63 -1.11 3.24
N ILE A 24 -2.53 -0.83 2.54
CA ILE A 24 -2.41 0.31 1.63
C ILE A 24 -2.42 -0.23 0.20
N ILE A 25 -3.31 0.34 -0.62
CA ILE A 25 -3.39 0.07 -2.05
C ILE A 25 -2.82 1.29 -2.77
N GLN A 26 -1.80 1.09 -3.60
CA GLN A 26 -1.17 2.14 -4.41
C GLN A 26 -1.49 1.92 -5.88
N ASP A 27 -1.47 3.01 -6.66
CA ASP A 27 -1.54 2.91 -8.10
C ASP A 27 -0.22 2.34 -8.70
N GLY A 28 -0.22 2.16 -10.01
CA GLY A 28 0.93 1.65 -10.75
C GLY A 28 2.02 2.69 -11.06
N ALA A 29 2.06 3.88 -10.43
CA ALA A 29 3.04 4.90 -10.79
C ALA A 29 4.48 4.43 -10.48
N SER A 30 5.43 4.84 -11.33
CA SER A 30 6.82 4.35 -11.28
C SER A 30 7.55 4.72 -9.98
N SER A 31 7.15 5.81 -9.33
CA SER A 31 7.63 6.25 -8.01
C SER A 31 7.34 5.24 -6.89
N HIS A 32 6.20 4.55 -6.95
CA HIS A 32 5.79 3.56 -5.94
C HIS A 32 6.56 2.24 -6.05
N ARG A 33 7.20 1.97 -7.20
CA ARG A 33 7.98 0.75 -7.47
C ARG A 33 9.48 0.89 -7.20
N SER A 34 9.91 1.92 -6.48
CA SER A 34 11.34 2.13 -6.21
C SER A 34 11.96 0.92 -5.50
N LYS A 35 13.20 0.56 -5.88
CA LYS A 35 13.96 -0.51 -5.22
C LYS A 35 14.16 -0.25 -3.72
N LEU A 36 14.22 1.03 -3.35
CA LEU A 36 14.32 1.47 -1.96
C LEU A 36 13.09 1.04 -1.14
N ALA A 37 11.87 1.19 -1.69
CA ALA A 37 10.65 0.77 -0.99
C ALA A 37 10.58 -0.73 -0.74
N LYS A 38 11.06 -1.54 -1.70
CA LYS A 38 11.07 -3.00 -1.58
C LYS A 38 11.90 -3.50 -0.40
N GLN A 39 12.96 -2.77 -0.01
CA GLN A 39 13.80 -3.15 1.13
C GLN A 39 13.05 -3.10 2.47
N TYR A 40 12.00 -2.29 2.59
CA TYR A 40 11.23 -2.12 3.82
C TYR A 40 9.96 -2.98 3.88
N TRP A 41 9.61 -3.68 2.80
CA TRP A 41 8.34 -4.43 2.73
C TRP A 41 8.22 -5.49 3.83
N GLN A 42 9.31 -6.22 4.11
CA GLN A 42 9.30 -7.22 5.18
C GLN A 42 9.07 -6.55 6.55
N GLN A 43 9.82 -5.49 6.85
CA GLN A 43 9.68 -4.75 8.11
C GLN A 43 8.26 -4.21 8.28
N TRP A 44 7.68 -3.63 7.24
CA TRP A 44 6.31 -3.10 7.30
C TRP A 44 5.28 -4.22 7.47
N HIS A 45 5.49 -5.38 6.84
CA HIS A 45 4.61 -6.52 7.00
C HIS A 45 4.60 -7.06 8.44
N GLU A 46 5.78 -7.16 9.08
CA GLU A 46 5.91 -7.53 10.49
C GLU A 46 5.24 -6.51 11.43
N GLN A 47 5.18 -5.24 11.02
CA GLN A 47 4.45 -4.17 11.70
C GLN A 47 2.94 -4.18 11.41
N GLY A 48 2.43 -5.20 10.72
CA GLY A 48 1.02 -5.32 10.37
C GLY A 48 0.58 -4.41 9.22
N LEU A 49 1.51 -3.88 8.42
CA LEU A 49 1.24 -3.09 7.22
C LEU A 49 1.55 -3.89 5.95
N SER A 50 0.53 -4.14 5.13
CA SER A 50 0.69 -4.77 3.82
C SER A 50 0.42 -3.78 2.68
N ILE A 51 1.23 -3.85 1.62
CA ILE A 51 1.13 -2.98 0.45
C ILE A 51 0.70 -3.81 -0.75
N PHE A 52 -0.34 -3.36 -1.43
CA PHE A 52 -0.79 -3.92 -2.70
C PHE A 52 -0.79 -2.83 -3.76
N PHE A 53 -0.73 -3.27 -5.00
CA PHE A 53 -0.79 -2.38 -6.16
C PHE A 53 -2.05 -2.68 -6.94
N LEU A 54 -2.70 -1.64 -7.42
CA LEU A 54 -3.76 -1.78 -8.41
C LEU A 54 -3.20 -2.51 -9.64
N PRO A 55 -4.02 -3.33 -10.32
CA PRO A 55 -3.61 -3.95 -11.57
C PRO A 55 -3.18 -2.85 -12.56
N PRO A 56 -2.16 -3.12 -13.40
CA PRO A 56 -1.68 -2.13 -14.36
C PRO A 56 -2.82 -1.65 -15.26
N TYR A 57 -2.77 -0.37 -15.61
CA TYR A 57 -3.64 0.22 -16.61
C TYR A 57 -3.42 -0.50 -17.97
N SER A 58 -4.39 -1.35 -18.36
CA SER A 58 -4.48 -2.26 -19.54
C SER A 58 -3.73 -3.60 -19.41
N PHE A 59 -4.34 -4.78 -19.69
CA PHE A 59 -5.00 -5.20 -20.95
C PHE A 59 -6.29 -6.04 -20.78
N LEU A 60 -6.86 -6.18 -19.58
CA LEU A 60 -8.10 -6.95 -19.39
C LEU A 60 -9.23 -6.02 -18.91
N PRO A 61 -10.36 -5.93 -19.65
CA PRO A 61 -11.55 -5.28 -19.16
C PRO A 61 -12.11 -5.98 -17.91
N PRO A 62 -12.73 -5.23 -16.98
CA PRO A 62 -12.93 -3.79 -17.04
C PRO A 62 -11.74 -3.04 -16.41
N TYR A 63 -11.27 -2.04 -17.16
CA TYR A 63 -10.51 -0.92 -16.61
C TYR A 63 -11.09 -0.55 -15.24
N SER A 64 -10.23 -0.41 -14.24
CA SER A 64 -10.69 -0.18 -12.88
C SER A 64 -10.16 1.12 -12.23
N PRO A 65 -10.12 2.29 -12.93
CA PRO A 65 -9.95 3.57 -12.23
C PRO A 65 -11.03 3.77 -11.15
N GLN A 66 -12.21 3.16 -11.29
CA GLN A 66 -13.25 3.10 -10.26
C GLN A 66 -12.81 2.40 -8.96
N MET A 67 -11.70 1.64 -8.98
CA MET A 67 -11.11 1.06 -7.77
C MET A 67 -10.15 2.05 -7.07
N ASN A 68 -9.70 3.09 -7.76
CA ASN A 68 -8.96 4.19 -7.16
C ASN A 68 -9.91 5.33 -6.77
N ARG A 69 -10.66 5.14 -5.68
CA ARG A 69 -11.69 6.11 -5.20
C ARG A 69 -11.17 7.53 -4.93
N ILE A 70 -9.84 7.71 -4.86
CA ILE A 70 -9.20 9.01 -4.68
C ILE A 70 -9.21 9.83 -5.99
N GLU A 71 -9.41 9.20 -7.15
CA GLU A 71 -9.53 9.88 -8.45
C GLU A 71 -10.94 10.43 -8.72
N ASP A 72 -11.94 10.05 -7.91
CA ASP A 72 -13.33 10.52 -8.03
C ASP A 72 -13.60 11.87 -7.29
N GLU A 73 -12.59 12.44 -6.62
CA GLU A 73 -12.63 13.72 -5.87
C GLU A 73 -11.83 14.83 -6.58
#